data_AF-A0A640Y4D9-F1
#
_entry.id   AF-A0A640Y4D9-F1
#
_cell.length_a   1.000
_cell.length_b   1.000
_cell.length_c   1.000
_cell.angle_alpha   90.00
_cell.angle_beta   90.00
_cell.angle_gamma   90.00
#
_symmetry.space_group_name_H-M   'P 1'
#
loop_
_entity.id
_entity.type
_entity.pdbx_description
1 polymer ?
#
loop_
_entity_poly.entity_id
_entity_poly.type
_entity_poly.pdbx_seq_one_letter_code
_entity_poly.pdbx_strand_id
1 'polypeptide(L)'
;AALTAPAAALALRAIELAPAAGAQPALAGDPGERRRERLGEAVRQARAAAGSDAVLRVLEVEPGSRVPERWTALVPYNDPAGKR
;
A
#
# COMPACT_ATOMS: atom_id res chain seq x y z
N ALA A 1 27.78 18.99 49.34
CA ALA A 1 27.22 19.34 48.02
C ALA A 1 25.75 18.94 48.02
N ALA A 2 24.83 19.88 47.75
CA ALA A 2 23.41 19.56 47.73
C ALA A 2 23.07 18.77 46.47
N LEU A 3 22.35 17.65 46.61
CA LEU A 3 21.83 16.90 45.48
C LEU A 3 20.66 17.69 44.88
N THR A 4 20.69 17.92 43.58
CA THR A 4 19.57 18.50 42.83
C THR A 4 18.29 17.70 43.06
N ALA A 5 17.17 18.40 43.26
CA ALA A 5 15.85 17.79 43.43
C ALA A 5 15.49 16.88 42.23
N PRO A 6 14.64 15.85 42.42
CA PRO A 6 14.25 14.94 41.34
C PRO A 6 13.49 15.69 40.23
N ALA A 7 13.72 15.29 38.98
CA ALA A 7 13.01 15.85 37.83
C ALA A 7 11.53 15.45 37.87
N ALA A 8 10.62 16.43 37.77
CA ALA A 8 9.18 16.20 37.75
C ALA A 8 8.65 15.74 36.38
N ALA A 9 9.39 16.01 35.30
CA ALA A 9 9.03 15.62 33.94
C ALA A 9 10.28 15.46 33.05
N LEU A 10 10.19 14.54 32.08
CA LEU A 10 11.19 14.31 31.06
C LEU A 10 10.49 14.26 29.69
N ALA A 11 11.04 14.96 28.70
CA ALA A 11 10.59 14.89 27.32
C ALA A 11 11.75 14.48 26.41
N LEU A 12 11.44 13.64 25.42
CA LEU A 12 12.40 13.20 24.42
C LEU A 12 11.86 13.52 23.03
N ARG A 13 12.76 13.92 22.13
CA ARG A 13 12.45 14.18 20.71
C ARG A 13 13.50 13.51 19.85
N ALA A 14 13.06 12.71 18.88
CA ALA A 14 13.95 12.22 17.84
C ALA A 14 14.30 13.37 16.88
N ILE A 15 15.60 13.56 16.65
CA ILE A 15 16.14 14.58 15.72
C ILE A 15 16.48 13.97 14.37
N GLU A 16 16.90 12.71 14.34
CA GLU A 16 17.19 11.96 13.13
C GLU A 16 16.94 10.46 13.37
N LEU A 17 16.54 9.74 12.32
CA LEU A 17 16.41 8.30 12.35
C LEU A 17 17.62 7.68 11.66
N ALA A 18 18.33 6.81 12.37
CA ALA A 18 19.37 6.00 11.77
C ALA A 18 18.76 4.87 10.89
N PRO A 19 19.53 4.30 9.95
CA PRO A 19 19.15 3.05 9.31
C PRO A 19 18.82 1.98 10.35
N ALA A 20 17.90 1.08 10.01
CA ALA A 20 17.49 0.00 10.91
C ALA A 20 18.72 -0.85 11.31
N ALA A 21 18.96 -0.97 12.61
CA ALA A 21 20.01 -1.82 13.17
C ALA A 21 19.39 -2.93 14.03
N GLY A 22 19.70 -4.19 13.72
CA GLY A 22 19.15 -5.35 14.43
C GLY A 22 17.68 -5.64 14.11
N ALA A 23 17.00 -6.36 15.00
CA ALA A 23 15.61 -6.78 14.84
C ALA A 23 14.62 -5.75 15.44
N GLN A 24 14.62 -4.53 14.90
CA GLN A 24 13.68 -3.49 15.31
C GLN A 24 12.40 -3.58 14.46
N PRO A 25 11.20 -3.47 15.06
CA PRO A 25 9.97 -3.35 14.29
C PRO A 25 9.98 -2.04 13.48
N ALA A 26 9.45 -2.06 12.27
CA ALA A 26 9.40 -0.89 11.42
C ALA A 26 8.55 0.21 12.08
N LEU A 27 9.10 1.43 12.17
CA LEU A 27 8.41 2.58 12.74
C LEU A 27 7.13 2.95 11.96
N ALA A 28 7.10 2.63 10.66
CA ALA A 28 5.95 2.76 9.79
C ALA A 28 5.69 1.43 9.08
N GLY A 29 4.42 1.11 8.84
CA GLY A 29 4.03 -0.08 8.06
C GLY A 29 4.64 -0.09 6.66
N ASP A 30 4.79 -1.28 6.09
CA ASP A 30 5.40 -1.50 4.78
C ASP A 30 4.81 -0.52 3.75
N PRO A 31 5.65 0.30 3.07
CA PRO A 31 5.18 1.16 2.00
C PRO A 31 4.36 0.41 0.94
N GLY A 32 4.69 -0.86 0.68
CA GLY A 32 3.94 -1.75 -0.20
C GLY A 32 2.53 -2.03 0.32
N GLU A 33 2.38 -2.43 1.59
CA GLU A 33 1.09 -2.63 2.27
C GLU A 33 0.21 -1.38 2.19
N ARG A 34 0.75 -0.23 2.61
CA ARG A 34 0.01 1.04 2.57
C ARG A 34 -0.42 1.43 1.16
N ARG A 35 0.39 1.09 0.14
CA ARG A 35 0.04 1.32 -1.26
C ARG A 35 -1.09 0.38 -1.71
N ARG A 36 -1.06 -0.89 -1.30
CA ARG A 36 -2.13 -1.87 -1.60
C ARG A 36 -3.45 -1.46 -0.96
N GLU A 37 -3.45 -1.02 0.29
CA GLU A 37 -4.64 -0.53 0.99
C GLU A 37 -5.29 0.67 0.27
N ARG A 38 -4.48 1.66 -0.11
CA ARG A 38 -4.97 2.82 -0.86
C ARG A 38 -5.53 2.44 -2.24
N LEU A 39 -4.89 1.50 -2.92
CA LEU A 39 -5.39 0.98 -4.19
C LEU A 39 -6.74 0.26 -4.02
N GLY A 40 -6.88 -0.60 -3.00
CA GLY A 40 -8.12 -1.29 -2.70
C GLY A 40 -9.27 -0.32 -2.40
N GLU A 41 -9.02 0.75 -1.66
CA GLU A 41 -10.01 1.79 -1.38
C GLU A 41 -10.40 2.56 -2.65
N ALA A 42 -9.42 2.95 -3.48
CA ALA A 42 -9.72 3.62 -4.74
C ALA A 42 -10.60 2.75 -5.67
N VAL A 43 -10.35 1.43 -5.71
CA VAL A 43 -11.18 0.48 -6.47
C VAL A 43 -12.60 0.41 -5.91
N ARG A 44 -12.77 0.36 -4.58
CA ARG A 44 -14.10 0.38 -3.95
C ARG A 44 -14.86 1.66 -4.30
N GLN A 45 -14.22 2.82 -4.22
CA GLN A 45 -14.82 4.10 -4.54
C GLN A 45 -15.25 4.20 -6.01
N ALA A 46 -14.38 3.78 -6.94
CA ALA A 46 -14.71 3.75 -8.37
C ALA A 46 -15.94 2.86 -8.64
N ARG A 47 -16.01 1.69 -8.00
CA ARG A 47 -17.16 0.79 -8.14
C ARG A 47 -18.45 1.34 -7.55
N ALA A 48 -18.36 2.02 -6.41
CA ALA A 48 -19.52 2.67 -5.81
C ALA A 48 -20.09 3.76 -6.73
N ALA A 49 -19.23 4.46 -7.47
CA ALA A 49 -19.63 5.54 -8.37
C ALA A 49 -20.14 5.06 -9.75
N ALA A 50 -19.51 4.03 -10.34
CA ALA A 50 -19.74 3.65 -11.74
C ALA A 50 -20.06 2.16 -11.97
N GLY A 51 -20.28 1.38 -10.90
CA GLY A 51 -20.66 -0.03 -10.98
C GLY A 51 -19.48 -1.01 -10.98
N SER A 52 -19.77 -2.31 -11.01
CA SER A 52 -18.78 -3.38 -10.85
C SER A 52 -17.65 -3.37 -11.89
N ASP A 53 -17.96 -2.92 -13.10
CA ASP A 53 -17.05 -2.90 -14.26
C ASP A 53 -16.25 -1.59 -14.37
N ALA A 54 -16.31 -0.72 -13.35
CA ALA A 54 -15.60 0.55 -13.31
C ALA A 54 -14.06 0.41 -13.28
N VAL A 55 -13.55 -0.77 -12.90
CA VAL A 55 -12.10 -1.03 -12.84
C VAL A 55 -11.78 -2.37 -13.48
N LEU A 56 -11.05 -2.30 -14.59
CA LEU A 56 -10.60 -3.45 -15.37
C LEU A 56 -9.07 -3.53 -15.36
N ARG A 57 -8.54 -4.73 -15.60
CA ARG A 57 -7.12 -4.95 -15.88
C ARG A 57 -6.95 -5.54 -17.27
N VAL A 58 -5.82 -5.21 -17.88
CA VAL A 58 -5.34 -5.83 -19.10
C VAL A 58 -4.79 -7.21 -18.77
N LEU A 59 -5.26 -8.23 -19.48
CA LEU A 59 -4.74 -9.58 -19.47
C LEU A 59 -4.24 -9.90 -20.88
N GLU A 60 -2.98 -10.28 -21.03
CA GLU A 60 -2.47 -10.82 -22.30
C GLU A 60 -3.11 -12.18 -22.58
N VAL A 61 -3.64 -12.36 -23.79
CA VAL A 61 -4.37 -13.56 -24.21
C VAL A 61 -3.68 -14.22 -25.38
N GLU A 62 -3.43 -13.48 -26.47
CA GLU A 62 -2.81 -14.00 -27.69
C GLU A 62 -1.74 -13.04 -28.23
N PRO A 63 -0.61 -12.86 -27.53
CA PRO A 63 0.42 -11.86 -27.89
C PRO A 63 1.09 -12.14 -29.24
N GLY A 64 1.01 -13.38 -29.75
CA GLY A 64 1.52 -13.75 -31.07
C GLY A 64 0.52 -13.56 -32.22
N SER A 65 -0.69 -13.08 -31.94
CA SER A 65 -1.70 -12.88 -32.97
C SER A 65 -1.25 -11.82 -33.98
N ARG A 66 -1.68 -11.93 -35.23
CA ARG A 66 -1.51 -10.83 -36.21
C ARG A 66 -2.60 -9.77 -36.11
N VAL A 67 -3.61 -10.00 -35.25
CA VAL A 67 -4.73 -9.11 -35.00
C VAL A 67 -4.51 -8.45 -33.62
N PRO A 68 -4.19 -7.15 -33.54
CA PRO A 68 -3.86 -6.47 -32.29
C PRO A 68 -4.97 -6.55 -31.23
N GLU A 69 -6.23 -6.55 -31.65
CA GLU A 69 -7.40 -6.63 -30.77
C GLU A 69 -7.47 -7.96 -30.01
N ARG A 70 -6.74 -9.00 -30.46
CA ARG A 70 -6.67 -10.32 -29.80
C ARG A 70 -5.52 -10.42 -28.81
N TRP A 71 -4.60 -9.46 -28.78
CA TRP A 71 -3.42 -9.53 -27.90
C TRP A 71 -3.82 -9.51 -26.43
N THR A 72 -4.85 -8.74 -26.11
CA THR A 72 -5.26 -8.51 -24.73
C THR A 72 -6.77 -8.51 -24.55
N ALA A 73 -7.23 -8.95 -23.39
CA ALA A 73 -8.60 -8.78 -22.93
C ALA A 73 -8.64 -7.86 -21.70
N LEU A 74 -9.73 -7.11 -21.57
CA LEU A 74 -10.07 -6.43 -20.33
C LEU A 74 -10.87 -7.38 -19.44
N VAL A 75 -10.39 -7.60 -18.22
CA VAL A 75 -11.06 -8.44 -17.23
C VAL A 75 -11.27 -7.65 -15.92
N PRO A 76 -12.28 -7.98 -15.11
CA PRO A 76 -12.49 -7.30 -13.82
C PRO A 76 -11.22 -7.29 -12.95
N TYR A 77 -10.91 -6.13 -12.37
CA TYR A 77 -9.79 -6.02 -11.44
C TYR A 77 -10.15 -6.65 -10.09
N ASN A 78 -9.50 -7.75 -9.72
CA ASN A 78 -9.60 -8.31 -8.37
C ASN A 78 -8.43 -7.82 -7.52
N ASP A 79 -8.75 -7.17 -6.40
CA ASP A 79 -7.75 -6.72 -5.43
C ASP A 79 -6.98 -7.93 -4.88
N PRO A 80 -5.64 -7.97 -4.95
CA PRO A 80 -4.86 -9.05 -4.35
C PRO A 80 -5.05 -9.21 -2.83
N ALA A 81 -5.56 -8.19 -2.12
CA ALA A 81 -5.95 -8.30 -0.71
C ALA A 81 -7.32 -8.97 -0.50
N GLY A 82 -8.16 -9.00 -1.55
CA GLY A 82 -9.44 -9.70 -1.57
C GLY A 82 -9.25 -11.13 -2.03
N LYS A 83 -8.84 -12.03 -1.12
CA LYS A 83 -9.19 -13.44 -1.30
C LYS A 83 -10.72 -13.54 -1.26
N ARG A 84 -11.29 -13.66 -2.47
CA ARG A 84 -12.64 -14.13 -2.85
C ARG A 84 -13.77 -13.81 -1.88
#